data_AF-A0A2N7XUN1-F1
#
_entry.id   AF-A0A2N7XUN1-F1
#
_cell.length_a   1.000
_cell.length_b   1.000
_cell.length_c   1.000
_cell.angle_alpha   90.00
_cell.angle_beta   90.00
_cell.angle_gamma   90.00
#
_symmetry.space_group_name_H-M   'P 1'
#
loop_
_entity.id
_entity.type
_entity.pdbx_description
1 polymer ?
#
loop_
_entity_poly.entity_id
_entity_poly.type
_entity_poly.pdbx_seq_one_letter_code
_entity_poly.pdbx_strand_id
1 'polypeptide(L)'
;VAERLGVAIDVIPLTPDHQIDLGAMAAMITPAHKLVALAHVSNVLGSLLDARRAADIAHSVGAKLLLDGCQAVPRIAVDVAALDCDFYVFSGHKLYG
;
A
#
# COMPACT_ATOMS: atom_id res chain seq x y z
N VAL A 1 -14.53 -8.27 -9.13
CA VAL A 1 -15.17 -6.93 -9.00
C VAL A 1 -14.59 -5.95 -10.02
N ALA A 2 -13.27 -5.84 -10.15
CA ALA A 2 -12.64 -4.96 -11.15
C ALA A 2 -13.08 -5.27 -12.61
N GLU A 3 -13.03 -6.53 -13.04
CA GLU A 3 -13.52 -6.95 -14.37
C GLU A 3 -15.00 -6.66 -14.60
N ARG A 4 -15.83 -6.73 -13.54
CA ARG A 4 -17.28 -6.46 -13.62
C ARG A 4 -17.59 -4.96 -13.72
N LEU A 5 -16.65 -4.10 -13.34
CA LEU A 5 -16.78 -2.64 -13.37
C LEU A 5 -15.92 -2.00 -14.48
N GLY A 6 -15.19 -2.80 -15.27
CA GLY A 6 -14.28 -2.30 -16.30
C GLY A 6 -13.05 -1.57 -15.74
N VAL A 7 -12.66 -1.85 -14.50
CA VAL A 7 -11.51 -1.20 -13.85
C VAL A 7 -10.23 -1.95 -14.23
N ALA A 8 -9.27 -1.23 -14.81
CA ALA A 8 -7.92 -1.74 -15.05
C ALA A 8 -7.10 -1.79 -13.75
N ILE A 9 -6.23 -2.79 -13.62
CA ILE A 9 -5.33 -2.95 -12.48
C ILE A 9 -3.90 -2.99 -13.00
N ASP A 10 -3.11 -2.02 -12.60
CA ASP A 10 -1.66 -1.98 -12.84
C ASP A 10 -0.93 -2.50 -11.60
N VAL A 11 0.06 -3.37 -11.81
CA VAL A 11 0.78 -4.05 -10.73
C VAL A 11 2.19 -3.49 -10.60
N ILE A 12 2.49 -2.93 -9.42
CA ILE A 12 3.83 -2.43 -9.11
C ILE A 12 4.78 -3.63 -8.96
N PRO A 13 5.93 -3.64 -9.67
CA PRO A 13 6.89 -4.74 -9.58
C PRO A 13 7.60 -4.75 -8.21
N LEU A 14 8.28 -5.85 -7.94
CA LEU A 14 9.18 -5.96 -6.81
C LEU A 14 10.62 -5.67 -7.26
N THR A 15 11.40 -5.08 -6.36
CA THR A 15 12.84 -4.95 -6.51
C THR A 15 13.53 -6.32 -6.38
N PRO A 16 14.82 -6.47 -6.77
CA PRO A 16 15.57 -7.72 -6.61
C PRO A 16 15.69 -8.19 -5.15
N ASP A 17 15.63 -7.27 -4.19
CA ASP A 17 15.60 -7.53 -2.74
C ASP A 17 14.16 -7.70 -2.19
N HIS A 18 13.19 -7.93 -3.08
CA HIS A 18 11.80 -8.27 -2.75
C HIS A 18 11.04 -7.19 -1.95
N GLN A 19 11.37 -5.92 -2.21
CA GLN A 19 10.61 -4.75 -1.74
C GLN A 19 9.63 -4.32 -2.83
N ILE A 20 8.55 -3.62 -2.44
CA ILE A 20 7.69 -2.94 -3.40
C ILE A 20 8.51 -1.81 -4.05
N ASP A 21 8.61 -1.81 -5.37
CA ASP A 21 9.41 -0.80 -6.08
C ASP A 21 8.65 0.53 -6.19
N LEU A 22 8.87 1.40 -5.21
CA LEU A 22 8.31 2.76 -5.20
C LEU A 22 8.88 3.65 -6.30
N GLY A 23 10.03 3.32 -6.88
CA GLY A 23 10.55 4.00 -8.07
C GLY A 23 9.72 3.67 -9.30
N ALA A 24 9.42 2.39 -9.51
CA ALA A 24 8.52 1.94 -10.56
C ALA A 24 7.10 2.50 -10.36
N MET A 25 6.58 2.48 -9.13
CA MET A 25 5.28 3.11 -8.81
C MET A 25 5.22 4.57 -9.25
N ALA A 26 6.24 5.37 -8.92
CA ALA A 26 6.29 6.78 -9.30
C ALA A 26 6.32 7.00 -10.82
N ALA A 27 6.92 6.07 -11.58
CA ALA A 27 6.95 6.13 -13.04
C ALA A 27 5.64 5.65 -13.70
N MET A 28 4.91 4.74 -13.04
CA MET A 28 3.68 4.14 -13.56
C MET A 28 2.43 4.97 -13.26
N ILE A 29 2.43 5.68 -12.13
CA ILE A 29 1.22 6.33 -11.64
C ILE A 29 0.83 7.53 -12.52
N THR A 30 -0.47 7.66 -12.78
CA THR A 30 -1.05 8.72 -13.63
C THR A 30 -2.36 9.22 -13.02
N PRO A 31 -2.90 10.38 -13.46
CA PRO A 31 -4.20 10.86 -13.00
C PRO A 31 -5.39 9.92 -13.27
N ALA A 32 -5.22 8.89 -14.11
CA ALA A 32 -6.23 7.85 -14.32
C ALA A 32 -6.34 6.91 -13.10
N HIS A 33 -5.26 6.74 -12.34
CA HIS A 33 -5.25 5.94 -11.12
C HIS A 33 -6.04 6.66 -10.02
N LYS A 34 -7.04 5.97 -9.45
CA LYS A 34 -7.91 6.53 -8.40
C LYS A 34 -7.63 5.96 -7.02
N LEU A 35 -7.05 4.77 -6.96
CA LEU A 35 -6.73 4.06 -5.73
C LEU A 35 -5.41 3.31 -5.90
N VAL A 36 -4.55 3.43 -4.88
CA VAL A 36 -3.35 2.64 -4.67
C VAL A 36 -3.60 1.78 -3.43
N ALA A 37 -3.42 0.47 -3.54
CA ALA A 37 -3.60 -0.46 -2.43
C ALA A 37 -2.32 -1.29 -2.24
N LEU A 38 -1.69 -1.18 -1.07
CA LEU A 38 -0.39 -1.81 -0.77
C LEU A 38 -0.41 -2.50 0.59
N ALA A 39 0.38 -3.56 0.75
CA ALA A 39 0.66 -4.14 2.06
C ALA A 39 1.69 -3.28 2.81
N HIS A 40 1.42 -2.94 4.07
CA HIS A 40 2.37 -2.20 4.90
C HIS A 40 3.56 -3.08 5.31
N VAL A 41 3.28 -4.36 5.60
CA VAL A 41 4.29 -5.39 5.84
C VAL A 41 3.92 -6.62 5.02
N SER A 42 4.85 -7.10 4.19
CA SER A 42 4.65 -8.32 3.41
C SER A 42 4.48 -9.53 4.31
N ASN A 43 3.43 -10.32 4.09
CA ASN A 43 3.18 -11.55 4.84
C ASN A 43 4.05 -12.73 4.38
N VAL A 44 4.70 -12.64 3.21
CA VAL A 44 5.57 -13.68 2.67
C VAL A 44 7.04 -13.35 2.93
N LEU A 45 7.42 -12.08 2.74
CA LEU A 45 8.81 -11.65 2.71
C LEU A 45 9.23 -10.85 3.94
N GLY A 46 8.26 -10.34 4.72
CA GLY A 46 8.52 -9.50 5.89
C GLY A 46 9.02 -8.10 5.58
N SER A 47 9.13 -7.72 4.29
CA SER A 47 9.51 -6.38 3.86
C SER A 47 8.54 -5.32 4.40
N LEU A 48 9.11 -4.25 4.97
CA LEU A 48 8.39 -3.09 5.47
C LEU A 48 8.35 -2.03 4.37
N LEU A 49 7.14 -1.62 4.00
CA LEU A 49 6.93 -0.56 3.02
C LEU A 49 7.29 0.80 3.62
N ASP A 50 7.99 1.64 2.84
CA ASP A 50 8.05 3.08 3.10
C ASP A 50 6.69 3.72 2.77
N ALA A 51 5.75 3.56 3.69
CA ALA A 51 4.36 3.94 3.50
C ALA A 51 4.16 5.45 3.35
N ARG A 52 5.03 6.27 3.97
CA ARG A 52 4.96 7.72 3.81
C ARG A 52 5.32 8.11 2.37
N ARG A 53 6.41 7.56 1.83
CA ARG A 53 6.77 7.79 0.43
C ARG A 53 5.69 7.28 -0.53
N ALA A 54 5.05 6.15 -0.22
CA ALA A 54 3.94 5.64 -1.02
C ALA A 54 2.73 6.60 -1.02
N ALA A 55 2.42 7.23 0.12
CA ALA A 55 1.37 8.24 0.23
C ALA A 55 1.67 9.45 -0.64
N ASP A 56 2.88 10.01 -0.52
CA ASP A 56 3.32 11.16 -1.31
C ASP A 56 3.18 10.89 -2.83
N ILE A 57 3.58 9.69 -3.29
CA ILE A 57 3.44 9.30 -4.70
C ILE A 57 1.97 9.16 -5.10
N ALA A 58 1.13 8.50 -4.30
CA ALA A 58 -0.29 8.33 -4.60
C ALA A 58 -1.02 9.68 -4.68
N HIS A 59 -0.78 10.55 -3.71
CA HIS A 59 -1.41 11.86 -3.61
C HIS A 59 -0.93 12.83 -4.70
N SER A 60 0.27 12.64 -5.25
CA SER A 60 0.79 13.47 -6.35
C SER A 60 -0.11 13.50 -7.59
N VAL A 61 -0.93 12.46 -7.81
CA VAL A 61 -1.91 12.38 -8.90
C VAL A 61 -3.36 12.46 -8.42
N GLY A 62 -3.57 12.69 -7.12
CA GLY A 62 -4.89 12.70 -6.47
C GLY A 62 -5.50 11.31 -6.25
N ALA A 63 -4.71 10.23 -6.34
CA ALA A 63 -5.16 8.89 -5.99
C ALA A 63 -5.24 8.74 -4.47
N LYS A 64 -6.11 7.87 -3.98
CA LYS A 64 -6.21 7.51 -2.56
C LYS A 64 -5.26 6.36 -2.22
N LEU A 65 -4.69 6.35 -1.02
CA LEU A 65 -3.85 5.26 -0.52
C LEU A 65 -4.60 4.40 0.51
N LEU A 66 -4.68 3.10 0.23
CA LEU A 66 -5.08 2.07 1.18
C LEU A 66 -3.86 1.23 1.59
N LEU A 67 -3.63 1.11 2.90
CA LEU A 67 -2.61 0.25 3.46
C LEU A 67 -3.23 -0.96 4.18
N ASP A 68 -2.82 -2.17 3.78
CA ASP A 68 -3.08 -3.40 4.53
C ASP A 68 -2.02 -3.59 5.61
N GLY A 69 -2.42 -3.29 6.84
CA GLY A 69 -1.62 -3.41 8.06
C GLY A 69 -1.80 -4.73 8.81
N CYS A 70 -2.45 -5.74 8.24
CA CYS A 70 -2.74 -6.99 8.95
C CYS A 70 -1.51 -7.67 9.59
N GLN A 71 -0.32 -7.49 9.03
CA GLN A 71 0.94 -7.99 9.60
C GLN A 71 1.74 -6.91 10.35
N ALA A 72 1.41 -5.64 10.14
CA ALA A 72 2.10 -4.50 10.74
C ALA A 72 1.61 -4.23 12.17
N VAL A 73 0.30 -4.04 12.35
CA VAL A 73 -0.31 -3.70 13.66
C VAL A 73 0.08 -4.64 14.81
N PRO A 74 0.19 -5.97 14.64
CA PRO A 74 0.63 -6.84 15.75
C PRO A 74 2.13 -6.75 16.08
N ARG A 75 2.95 -6.08 15.26
CA ARG A 75 4.43 -6.18 15.31
C ARG A 75 5.15 -4.83 15.44
N ILE A 76 4.56 -3.75 14.93
CA ILE A 76 5.15 -2.41 14.93
C ILE A 76 4.13 -1.36 15.40
N ALA A 77 4.62 -0.28 16.00
CA ALA A 77 3.78 0.89 16.28
C ALA A 77 3.32 1.51 14.96
N VAL A 78 2.03 1.82 14.85
CA VAL A 78 1.43 2.42 13.65
C VAL A 78 0.85 3.78 14.02
N ASP A 79 1.35 4.83 13.37
CA ASP A 79 0.81 6.18 13.42
C ASP A 79 0.25 6.54 12.04
N VAL A 80 -1.06 6.38 11.86
CA VAL A 80 -1.73 6.60 10.57
C VAL A 80 -1.65 8.06 10.09
N ALA A 81 -1.48 9.02 11.01
CA ALA A 81 -1.33 10.43 10.65
C ALA A 81 0.09 10.68 10.10
N ALA A 82 1.11 10.09 10.71
CA ALA A 82 2.48 10.16 10.20
C ALA A 82 2.64 9.47 8.83
N LEU A 83 1.93 8.34 8.65
CA LEU A 83 1.91 7.56 7.40
C LEU A 83 1.16 8.26 6.26
N ASP A 84 0.20 9.13 6.59
CA ASP A 84 -0.62 9.89 5.64
C ASP A 84 -1.43 9.02 4.67
N CYS A 85 -1.89 7.84 5.11
CA CYS A 85 -2.77 6.99 4.31
C CYS A 85 -4.24 7.41 4.44
N ASP A 86 -5.02 7.29 3.37
CA ASP A 86 -6.46 7.57 3.40
C ASP A 86 -7.25 6.45 4.08
N PHE A 87 -6.79 5.20 3.93
CA PHE A 87 -7.38 4.03 4.56
C PHE A 87 -6.30 3.13 5.15
N TYR A 88 -6.54 2.67 6.37
CA TYR A 88 -5.69 1.68 7.04
C TYR A 88 -6.55 0.52 7.53
N VAL A 89 -6.26 -0.69 7.05
CA VAL A 89 -7.04 -1.89 7.40
C VAL A 89 -6.17 -2.91 8.14
N PHE A 90 -6.75 -3.59 9.12
CA PHE A 90 -6.12 -4.70 9.81
C PHE A 90 -7.21 -5.67 10.31
N SER A 91 -6.80 -6.86 10.74
CA SER A 91 -7.71 -7.89 11.24
C SER A 91 -7.51 -8.16 12.73
N GLY A 92 -8.60 -8.11 13.52
CA GLY A 92 -8.58 -8.35 14.97
C GLY A 92 -8.08 -9.74 15.38
N HIS A 93 -8.40 -10.79 14.61
CA HIS A 93 -7.93 -12.16 14.88
C HIS A 93 -6.40 -12.34 14.73
N LYS A 94 -5.69 -11.34 14.20
CA LYS A 94 -4.22 -11.30 14.16
C LYS A 94 -3.62 -10.51 15.33
N LEU A 95 -4.45 -9.95 16.20
CA LEU A 95 -4.10 -9.19 17.40
C LEU A 95 -4.35 -9.99 18.67
N TYR A 96 -4.27 -11.32 18.60
CA TYR A 96 -4.53 -12.22 19.72
C TYR A 96 -5.97 -12.16 20.27
N GLY A 97 -6.92 -11.71 19.43
CA GLY A 97 -8.37 -11.69 19.72
C GLY A 97 -9.15 -12.75 18.95
#